data_AF-A0A935SN40-F1
#
_entry.id   AF-A0A935SN40-F1
#
_cell.length_a   1.000
_cell.length_b   1.000
_cell.length_c   1.000
_cell.angle_alpha   90.00
_cell.angle_beta   90.00
_cell.angle_gamma   90.00
#
_symmetry.space_group_name_H-M   'P 1'
#
loop_
_entity.id
_entity.type
_entity.pdbx_description
1 polymer ?
#
loop_
_entity_poly.entity_id
_entity_poly.type
_entity_poly.pdbx_seq_one_letter_code
_entity_poly.pdbx_strand_id
1 'polypeptide(L)'
;MSKFERKIPRVPQKKIDDICELFVKYRGRELQKLEAEMRERGWNTFSQSMLHNKIHTRQPGWIQRLKLVELLSEDDRKAFNDRRIRRGFKTWLHWSSPQMTWSVKFQHEIFEHLQRVSRGKCKRLMIFLPPRHGKSEMVTVRYAVWRLLFEPATNIVIGSYNQRLANRFSLRAKRIAAGAGLRTGEARERLQRADEWENESGGGVKAVGVGAGITGFGADLVIIDDPVKSREEAESANNRERIWDWYNDDICTRLEPEGAVIVIQTRWHVDDLAGRLLQRMKNGGEQWEVISLPALAEDHDPIGRPEGDALWPKRFTAKQLREKQVQMGSYSFEALYQQRPVPRDGAHFKRSWFAGKVIDDAPRGLRWFRGYDLAVSTRTSADYTASFRVAMDTKGNIYIADGFRKRIEFPEQRRYIIERIREERNTTHGIESALHGKAFVQDLMRDERLVNRNFKAITVDNDKFTRALSWQSRAEAGKVLLVRGPWNEGFLDELCSFPDGKHDDQVDAVSLAVQMMAQRPKGTFGF
;
A
#
# COMPACT_ATOMS: atom_id res chain seq x y z
N MET A 1 -33.69 26.17 -38.59
CA MET A 1 -32.44 26.96 -38.42
C MET A 1 -32.23 27.28 -36.94
N SER A 2 -31.56 26.38 -36.20
CA SER A 2 -31.56 26.36 -34.73
C SER A 2 -30.49 27.25 -34.08
N LYS A 3 -30.94 28.13 -33.17
CA LYS A 3 -30.38 28.67 -31.89
C LYS A 3 -28.87 28.59 -31.52
N PHE A 4 -27.94 28.33 -32.45
CA PHE A 4 -26.49 28.24 -32.19
C PHE A 4 -25.64 29.29 -32.92
N GLU A 5 -26.25 30.27 -33.59
CA GLU A 5 -25.55 31.46 -34.10
C GLU A 5 -25.48 32.56 -33.01
N ARG A 6 -24.87 32.25 -31.86
CA ARG A 6 -24.43 33.31 -30.95
C ARG A 6 -23.27 34.04 -31.61
N LYS A 7 -23.61 35.18 -32.23
CA LYS A 7 -22.74 36.25 -32.77
C LYS A 7 -21.31 36.17 -32.25
N ILE A 8 -20.39 35.78 -33.14
CA ILE A 8 -18.95 36.01 -32.97
C ILE A 8 -18.79 37.54 -32.80
N PRO A 9 -18.07 38.04 -31.78
CA PRO A 9 -17.63 39.43 -31.81
C PRO A 9 -16.92 39.65 -33.15
N ARG A 10 -17.27 40.69 -33.94
CA ARG A 10 -16.66 40.92 -35.27
C ARG A 10 -15.13 40.93 -35.15
N VAL A 11 -14.51 39.78 -35.39
CA VAL A 11 -13.06 39.66 -35.48
C VAL A 11 -12.69 40.22 -36.85
N PRO A 12 -11.80 41.22 -36.95
CA PRO A 12 -11.38 41.74 -38.25
C PRO A 12 -10.82 40.62 -39.12
N GLN A 13 -11.18 40.58 -40.41
CA GLN A 13 -10.72 39.53 -41.33
C GLN A 13 -9.19 39.46 -41.37
N LYS A 14 -8.53 40.63 -41.39
CA LYS A 14 -7.06 40.74 -41.28
C LYS A 14 -6.48 39.97 -40.08
N LYS A 15 -7.16 39.97 -38.94
CA LYS A 15 -6.73 39.23 -37.73
C LYS A 15 -6.82 37.73 -37.93
N ILE A 16 -7.82 37.26 -38.67
CA ILE A 16 -7.99 35.84 -39.00
C ILE A 16 -6.88 35.41 -39.95
N ASP A 17 -6.62 36.22 -40.98
CA ASP A 17 -5.61 35.94 -42.00
C ASP A 17 -4.21 35.87 -41.37
N ASP A 18 -3.85 36.85 -40.53
CA ASP A 18 -2.59 36.86 -39.76
C ASP A 18 -2.43 35.58 -38.92
N ILE A 19 -3.49 35.12 -38.25
CA ILE A 19 -3.42 33.91 -37.42
C ILE A 19 -3.27 32.66 -38.28
N CYS A 20 -3.98 32.55 -39.39
CA CYS A 20 -3.85 31.41 -40.30
C CYS A 20 -2.42 31.31 -40.84
N GLU A 21 -1.87 32.43 -41.31
CA GLU A 21 -0.50 32.53 -41.81
C GLU A 21 0.51 32.12 -40.73
N LEU A 22 0.43 32.73 -39.55
CA LEU A 22 1.37 32.47 -38.47
C LEU A 22 1.23 31.05 -37.90
N PHE A 23 0.01 30.51 -37.86
CA PHE A 23 -0.22 29.14 -37.40
C PHE A 23 0.45 28.12 -38.32
N VAL A 24 0.43 28.36 -39.64
CA VAL A 24 1.15 27.54 -40.62
C VAL A 24 2.66 27.78 -40.53
N LYS A 25 3.11 29.04 -40.48
CA LYS A 25 4.52 29.44 -40.34
C LYS A 25 5.20 28.76 -39.15
N TYR A 26 4.50 28.73 -38.02
CA TYR A 26 4.96 28.10 -36.77
C TYR A 26 4.50 26.64 -36.61
N ARG A 27 4.02 26.02 -37.69
CA ARG A 27 3.68 24.59 -37.79
C ARG A 27 2.70 24.10 -36.71
N GLY A 28 1.86 24.99 -36.18
CA GLY A 28 0.98 24.72 -35.03
C GLY A 28 1.71 24.37 -33.73
N ARG A 29 3.03 24.64 -33.62
CA ARG A 29 3.88 24.15 -32.53
C ARG A 29 4.48 25.24 -31.63
N GLU A 30 4.76 26.43 -32.16
CA GLU A 30 5.46 27.52 -31.45
C GLU A 30 4.50 28.67 -31.12
N LEU A 31 3.45 28.38 -30.33
CA LEU A 31 2.34 29.31 -30.09
C LEU A 31 2.73 30.61 -29.36
N GLN A 32 3.83 30.58 -28.60
CA GLN A 32 4.41 31.79 -27.98
C GLN A 32 5.01 32.73 -29.01
N LYS A 33 5.69 32.20 -30.04
CA LYS A 33 6.24 33.01 -31.15
C LYS A 33 5.11 33.58 -32.01
N LEU A 34 4.07 32.78 -32.25
CA LEU A 34 2.84 33.24 -32.89
C LEU A 34 2.20 34.39 -32.10
N GLU A 35 2.07 34.26 -30.77
CA GLU A 35 1.52 35.32 -29.93
C GLU A 35 2.37 36.60 -29.95
N ALA A 36 3.69 36.48 -29.90
CA ALA A 36 4.60 37.62 -30.01
C ALA A 36 4.45 38.35 -31.36
N GLU A 37 4.51 37.61 -32.48
CA GLU A 37 4.38 38.21 -33.82
C GLU A 37 2.97 38.77 -34.07
N MET A 38 1.92 38.15 -33.51
CA MET A 38 0.57 38.73 -33.53
C MET A 38 0.52 40.10 -32.84
N ARG A 39 1.21 40.26 -31.71
CA ARG A 39 1.27 41.54 -30.99
C ARG A 39 2.10 42.56 -31.77
N GLU A 40 3.21 42.16 -32.38
CA GLU A 40 4.01 43.02 -33.28
C GLU A 40 3.18 43.52 -34.49
N ARG A 41 2.29 42.69 -35.03
CA ARG A 41 1.34 43.07 -36.10
C ARG A 41 0.18 43.98 -35.63
N GLY A 42 0.22 44.44 -34.38
CA GLY A 42 -0.74 45.38 -33.80
C GLY A 42 -1.91 44.73 -33.04
N TRP A 43 -1.93 43.41 -32.88
CA TRP A 43 -2.95 42.71 -32.09
C TRP A 43 -2.56 42.60 -30.62
N ASN A 44 -2.36 43.73 -29.94
CA ASN A 44 -1.85 43.81 -28.56
C ASN A 44 -2.65 43.01 -27.52
N THR A 45 -3.95 42.79 -27.77
CA THR A 45 -4.84 42.01 -26.90
C THR A 45 -4.88 40.51 -27.25
N PHE A 46 -4.13 40.08 -28.26
CA PHE A 46 -4.05 38.68 -28.63
C PHE A 46 -3.28 37.88 -27.57
N SER A 47 -3.84 36.73 -27.22
CA SER A 47 -3.23 35.75 -26.34
C SER A 47 -3.40 34.35 -26.92
N GLN A 48 -2.37 33.50 -26.80
CA GLN A 48 -2.44 32.11 -27.22
C GLN A 48 -3.60 31.33 -26.55
N SER A 49 -4.07 31.78 -25.40
CA SER A 49 -5.26 31.24 -24.73
C SER A 49 -6.52 31.30 -25.62
N MET A 50 -6.61 32.25 -26.56
CA MET A 50 -7.71 32.37 -27.52
C MET A 50 -7.70 31.26 -28.58
N LEU A 51 -6.53 30.67 -28.85
CA LEU A 51 -6.39 29.55 -29.80
C LEU A 51 -7.01 28.25 -29.26
N HIS A 52 -7.10 28.12 -27.94
CA HIS A 52 -7.57 26.92 -27.26
C HIS A 52 -9.00 27.05 -26.73
N ASN A 53 -9.65 25.90 -26.48
CA ASN A 53 -11.01 25.87 -25.97
C ASN A 53 -11.05 26.46 -24.55
N LYS A 54 -11.98 27.38 -24.30
CA LYS A 54 -12.17 27.94 -22.97
C LYS A 54 -12.88 26.93 -22.08
N ILE A 55 -12.14 26.36 -21.12
CA ILE A 55 -12.59 25.25 -20.24
C ILE A 55 -13.90 25.58 -19.50
N HIS A 56 -14.09 26.83 -19.06
CA HIS A 56 -15.26 27.25 -18.27
C HIS A 56 -16.50 27.58 -19.10
N THR A 57 -16.36 27.94 -20.38
CA THR A 57 -17.48 28.40 -21.22
C THR A 57 -17.87 27.41 -22.31
N ARG A 58 -17.14 26.28 -22.42
CA ARG A 58 -17.28 25.26 -23.48
C ARG A 58 -17.24 25.84 -24.91
N GLN A 59 -16.70 27.05 -25.08
CA GLN A 59 -16.59 27.65 -26.40
C GLN A 59 -15.35 27.09 -27.12
N PRO A 60 -15.51 26.68 -28.40
CA PRO A 60 -14.38 26.24 -29.21
C PRO A 60 -13.39 27.40 -29.42
N GLY A 61 -12.10 27.11 -29.24
CA GLY A 61 -11.00 28.02 -29.51
C GLY A 61 -10.79 28.21 -31.02
N TRP A 62 -9.91 29.15 -31.39
CA TRP A 62 -9.76 29.54 -32.79
C TRP A 62 -9.19 28.42 -33.66
N ILE A 63 -8.37 27.51 -33.11
CA ILE A 63 -7.90 26.31 -33.82
C ILE A 63 -9.08 25.46 -34.33
N GLN A 64 -10.11 25.30 -33.50
CA GLN A 64 -11.30 24.52 -33.85
C GLN A 64 -12.29 25.32 -34.70
N ARG A 65 -12.50 26.61 -34.40
CA ARG A 65 -13.44 27.47 -35.14
C ARG A 65 -12.98 27.80 -36.55
N LEU A 66 -11.68 28.00 -36.75
CA LEU A 66 -11.08 28.36 -38.03
C LEU A 66 -10.47 27.15 -38.77
N LYS A 67 -10.62 25.94 -38.21
CA LYS A 67 -10.06 24.69 -38.78
C LYS A 67 -8.57 24.78 -39.11
N LEU A 68 -7.79 25.48 -38.28
CA LEU A 68 -6.37 25.80 -38.57
C LEU A 68 -5.48 24.56 -38.80
N VAL A 69 -5.86 23.41 -38.24
CA VAL A 69 -5.14 22.14 -38.40
C VAL A 69 -5.22 21.60 -39.83
N GLU A 70 -6.28 21.94 -40.57
CA GLU A 70 -6.45 21.56 -41.98
C GLU A 70 -5.51 22.35 -42.89
N LEU A 71 -4.94 23.46 -42.41
CA LEU A 71 -3.97 24.30 -43.12
C LEU A 71 -2.52 23.78 -43.01
N LEU A 72 -2.27 22.83 -42.11
CA LEU A 72 -0.95 22.26 -41.89
C LEU A 72 -0.61 21.21 -42.96
N SER A 73 0.69 21.04 -43.23
CA SER A 73 1.18 19.89 -44.02
C SER A 73 0.75 18.57 -43.39
N GLU A 74 0.75 17.48 -44.17
CA GLU A 74 0.33 16.17 -43.65
C GLU A 74 1.19 15.70 -42.46
N ASP A 75 2.50 15.92 -42.52
CA ASP A 75 3.44 15.62 -41.44
C ASP A 75 3.22 16.50 -40.21
N ASP A 76 3.01 17.81 -40.40
CA ASP A 76 2.72 18.75 -39.31
C ASP A 76 1.36 18.45 -38.66
N ARG A 77 0.36 18.09 -39.46
CA ARG A 77 -0.97 17.67 -39.01
C ARG A 77 -0.88 16.38 -38.20
N LYS A 78 -0.09 15.40 -38.65
CA LYS A 78 0.17 14.16 -37.91
C LYS A 78 0.88 14.44 -36.58
N ALA A 79 1.91 15.30 -36.58
CA ALA A 79 2.62 15.72 -35.37
C ALA A 79 1.74 16.55 -34.39
N PHE A 80 0.87 17.41 -34.93
CA PHE A 80 -0.08 18.21 -34.15
C PHE A 80 -1.17 17.32 -33.51
N ASN A 81 -1.68 16.34 -34.26
CA ASN A 81 -2.66 15.38 -33.75
C ASN A 81 -2.04 14.41 -32.74
N ASP A 82 -0.79 13.98 -32.91
CA ASP A 82 -0.03 13.22 -31.90
C ASP A 82 0.10 14.02 -30.59
N ARG A 83 0.42 15.33 -30.65
CA ARG A 83 0.35 16.22 -29.47
C ARG A 83 -1.02 16.29 -28.82
N ARG A 84 -2.12 16.19 -29.58
CA ARG A 84 -3.50 16.21 -29.05
C ARG A 84 -3.91 14.87 -28.43
N ILE A 85 -3.48 13.75 -29.00
CA ILE A 85 -3.61 12.40 -28.44
C ILE A 85 -2.93 12.30 -27.06
N ARG A 86 -1.86 13.08 -26.83
CA ARG A 86 -1.17 13.22 -25.54
C ARG A 86 -1.91 14.07 -24.48
N ARG A 87 -3.03 14.72 -24.79
CA ARG A 87 -3.74 15.63 -23.85
C ARG A 87 -4.61 14.93 -22.79
N GLY A 88 -4.95 13.66 -22.98
CA GLY A 88 -5.70 12.89 -21.99
C GLY A 88 -4.81 11.83 -21.36
N PHE A 89 -4.77 11.76 -20.03
CA PHE A 89 -3.96 10.79 -19.31
C PHE A 89 -4.25 9.34 -19.78
N LYS A 90 -5.53 8.96 -19.92
CA LYS A 90 -5.94 7.65 -20.44
C LYS A 90 -5.36 7.35 -21.82
N THR A 91 -5.47 8.28 -22.77
CA THR A 91 -4.99 8.08 -24.14
C THR A 91 -3.46 7.94 -24.15
N TRP A 92 -2.76 8.74 -23.35
CA TRP A 92 -1.31 8.63 -23.20
C TRP A 92 -0.89 7.31 -22.55
N LEU A 93 -1.63 6.76 -21.59
CA LEU A 93 -1.35 5.43 -21.02
C LEU A 93 -1.40 4.33 -22.07
N HIS A 94 -2.45 4.31 -22.90
CA HIS A 94 -2.59 3.34 -23.99
C HIS A 94 -1.46 3.44 -25.01
N TRP A 95 -1.01 4.66 -25.33
CA TRP A 95 0.09 4.88 -26.27
C TRP A 95 1.46 4.56 -25.67
N SER A 96 1.74 5.00 -24.44
CA SER A 96 3.04 4.83 -23.77
C SER A 96 3.25 3.44 -23.17
N SER A 97 2.21 2.61 -23.15
CA SER A 97 2.26 1.22 -22.68
C SER A 97 1.16 0.36 -23.27
N PRO A 98 1.19 0.11 -24.59
CA PRO A 98 0.19 -0.71 -25.26
C PRO A 98 0.17 -2.16 -24.75
N GLN A 99 1.28 -2.63 -24.18
CA GLN A 99 1.40 -3.95 -23.57
C GLN A 99 0.67 -4.10 -22.22
N MET A 100 0.16 -3.01 -21.64
CA MET A 100 -0.56 -3.01 -20.37
C MET A 100 -2.07 -2.83 -20.57
N THR A 101 -2.86 -3.34 -19.62
CA THR A 101 -4.33 -3.20 -19.67
C THR A 101 -4.76 -1.92 -18.95
N TRP A 102 -5.34 -0.98 -19.72
CA TRP A 102 -5.86 0.31 -19.23
C TRP A 102 -7.37 0.49 -19.45
N SER A 103 -8.06 -0.59 -19.81
CA SER A 103 -9.48 -0.59 -20.16
C SER A 103 -10.39 -1.12 -19.05
N VAL A 104 -9.88 -1.39 -17.85
CA VAL A 104 -10.70 -1.90 -16.74
C VAL A 104 -11.54 -0.77 -16.14
N LYS A 105 -12.80 -1.06 -15.77
CA LYS A 105 -13.77 -0.06 -15.29
C LYS A 105 -13.22 0.80 -14.14
N PHE A 106 -12.61 0.18 -13.13
CA PHE A 106 -12.06 0.90 -11.96
C PHE A 106 -10.94 1.90 -12.33
N GLN A 107 -10.19 1.63 -13.40
CA GLN A 107 -9.11 2.52 -13.84
C GLN A 107 -9.68 3.83 -14.39
N HIS A 108 -10.86 3.78 -15.03
CA HIS A 108 -11.53 4.96 -15.55
C HIS A 108 -11.91 5.93 -14.43
N GLU A 109 -12.42 5.40 -13.31
CA GLU A 109 -12.75 6.20 -12.14
C GLU A 109 -11.54 6.97 -11.60
N ILE A 110 -10.39 6.29 -11.57
CA ILE A 110 -9.13 6.88 -11.15
C ILE A 110 -8.65 7.93 -12.16
N PHE A 111 -8.79 7.69 -13.46
CA PHE A 111 -8.41 8.66 -14.50
C PHE A 111 -9.17 9.98 -14.37
N GLU A 112 -10.47 9.95 -14.09
CA GLU A 112 -11.28 11.15 -13.92
C GLU A 112 -10.85 11.98 -12.70
N HIS A 113 -10.54 11.32 -11.59
CA HIS A 113 -10.04 12.01 -10.39
C HIS A 113 -8.64 12.58 -10.59
N LEU A 114 -7.73 11.84 -11.21
CA LEU A 114 -6.40 12.36 -11.57
C LEU A 114 -6.51 13.57 -12.51
N GLN A 115 -7.44 13.54 -13.46
CA GLN A 115 -7.71 14.65 -14.35
C GLN A 115 -8.26 15.88 -13.61
N ARG A 116 -9.04 15.71 -12.53
CA ARG A 116 -9.46 16.81 -11.63
C ARG A 116 -8.27 17.40 -10.88
N VAL A 117 -7.35 16.56 -10.40
CA VAL A 117 -6.10 17.00 -9.78
C VAL A 117 -5.28 17.86 -10.75
N SER A 118 -5.13 17.41 -12.00
CA SER A 118 -4.39 18.18 -13.02
C SER A 118 -5.05 19.50 -13.42
N ARG A 119 -6.35 19.67 -13.13
CA ARG A 119 -7.07 20.91 -13.40
C ARG A 119 -7.14 21.84 -12.18
N GLY A 120 -6.45 21.49 -11.09
CA GLY A 120 -6.53 22.22 -9.82
C GLY A 120 -7.88 22.11 -9.10
N LYS A 121 -8.76 21.20 -9.54
CA LYS A 121 -10.10 21.02 -8.96
C LYS A 121 -10.13 20.09 -7.76
N CYS A 122 -9.08 19.27 -7.60
CA CYS A 122 -8.88 18.37 -6.49
C CYS A 122 -7.45 18.53 -5.98
N LYS A 123 -7.26 18.99 -4.75
CA LYS A 123 -5.93 19.17 -4.15
C LYS A 123 -5.55 18.04 -3.19
N ARG A 124 -6.51 17.23 -2.76
CA ARG A 124 -6.33 16.18 -1.76
C ARG A 124 -7.10 14.96 -2.23
N LEU A 125 -6.37 13.95 -2.70
CA LEU A 125 -6.94 12.74 -3.27
C LEU A 125 -6.42 11.52 -2.53
N MET A 126 -7.32 10.67 -2.06
CA MET A 126 -7.01 9.33 -1.55
C MET A 126 -7.49 8.27 -2.51
N ILE A 127 -6.65 7.27 -2.75
CA ILE A 127 -6.93 6.16 -3.65
C ILE A 127 -6.58 4.85 -2.92
N PHE A 128 -7.59 4.10 -2.49
CA PHE A 128 -7.44 2.80 -1.85
C PHE A 128 -7.74 1.67 -2.82
N LEU A 129 -6.74 0.82 -3.05
CA LEU A 129 -6.85 -0.34 -3.93
C LEU A 129 -6.20 -1.58 -3.33
N PRO A 130 -6.73 -2.77 -3.64
CA PRO A 130 -6.12 -4.01 -3.19
C PRO A 130 -4.72 -4.20 -3.80
N PRO A 131 -3.84 -4.99 -3.16
CA PRO A 131 -2.52 -5.31 -3.68
C PRO A 131 -2.59 -5.84 -5.12
N ARG A 132 -1.56 -5.54 -5.91
CA ARG A 132 -1.38 -6.04 -7.29
C ARG A 132 -2.47 -5.59 -8.30
N HIS A 133 -3.15 -4.47 -8.08
CA HIS A 133 -4.11 -3.88 -9.04
C HIS A 133 -3.52 -2.73 -9.90
N GLY A 134 -2.20 -2.67 -10.05
CA GLY A 134 -1.53 -1.74 -10.97
C GLY A 134 -1.47 -0.28 -10.49
N LYS A 135 -1.85 -0.02 -9.24
CA LYS A 135 -1.98 1.32 -8.66
C LYS A 135 -0.69 2.16 -8.74
N SER A 136 0.46 1.60 -8.34
CA SER A 136 1.77 2.27 -8.38
C SER A 136 2.25 2.55 -9.81
N GLU A 137 1.99 1.63 -10.74
CA GLU A 137 2.37 1.84 -12.14
C GLU A 137 1.56 3.00 -12.75
N MET A 138 0.26 2.99 -12.50
CA MET A 138 -0.68 3.96 -13.04
C MET A 138 -0.47 5.36 -12.44
N VAL A 139 -0.48 5.46 -11.11
CA VAL A 139 -0.53 6.75 -10.42
C VAL A 139 0.88 7.25 -10.06
N THR A 140 1.69 6.43 -9.43
CA THR A 140 3.01 6.87 -8.94
C THR A 140 3.99 7.14 -10.07
N VAL A 141 4.07 6.23 -11.05
CA VAL A 141 5.05 6.33 -12.13
C VAL A 141 4.46 7.08 -13.32
N ARG A 142 3.37 6.57 -13.89
CA ARG A 142 2.88 7.04 -15.20
C ARG A 142 2.20 8.40 -15.13
N TYR A 143 1.36 8.63 -14.13
CA TYR A 143 0.73 9.94 -13.96
C TYR A 143 1.76 11.03 -13.65
N ALA A 144 2.80 10.75 -12.85
CA ALA A 144 3.90 11.69 -12.62
C ALA A 144 4.60 12.09 -13.94
N VAL A 145 4.94 11.11 -14.79
CA VAL A 145 5.55 11.40 -16.10
C VAL A 145 4.60 12.19 -17.00
N TRP A 146 3.33 11.80 -17.07
CA TRP A 146 2.35 12.52 -17.88
C TRP A 146 2.17 13.97 -17.41
N ARG A 147 2.21 14.22 -16.08
CA ARG A 147 2.19 15.58 -15.53
C ARG A 147 3.39 16.40 -16.01
N LEU A 148 4.60 15.86 -15.96
CA LEU A 148 5.80 16.54 -16.46
C LEU A 148 5.79 16.76 -17.98
N LEU A 149 5.16 15.88 -18.75
CA LEU A 149 5.01 16.08 -20.20
C LEU A 149 4.05 17.22 -20.54
N PHE A 150 3.06 17.48 -19.66
CA PHE A 150 2.05 18.52 -19.88
C PHE A 150 2.43 19.85 -19.23
N GLU A 151 3.04 19.80 -18.05
CA GLU A 151 3.55 20.91 -17.26
C GLU A 151 5.03 20.62 -16.88
N PRO A 152 5.98 20.90 -17.78
CA PRO A 152 7.39 20.55 -17.56
C PRO A 152 8.05 21.24 -16.36
N ALA A 153 7.54 22.37 -15.90
CA ALA A 153 8.06 23.08 -14.73
C ALA A 153 7.59 22.50 -13.39
N THR A 154 6.69 21.52 -13.39
CA THR A 154 6.12 20.94 -12.17
C THR A 154 7.17 20.17 -11.36
N ASN A 155 7.21 20.44 -10.06
CA ASN A 155 8.01 19.68 -9.10
C ASN A 155 7.16 18.61 -8.41
N ILE A 156 7.59 17.36 -8.54
CA ILE A 156 6.86 16.20 -8.03
C ILE A 156 7.66 15.51 -6.93
N VAL A 157 7.05 15.29 -5.77
CA VAL A 157 7.61 14.43 -4.72
C VAL A 157 6.93 13.06 -4.77
N ILE A 158 7.73 11.99 -4.83
CA ILE A 158 7.26 10.61 -4.75
C ILE A 158 7.69 10.02 -3.40
N GLY A 159 6.72 9.79 -2.53
CA GLY A 159 6.88 9.17 -1.23
C GLY A 159 6.58 7.67 -1.24
N SER A 160 7.30 6.87 -0.46
CA SER A 160 6.95 5.46 -0.20
C SER A 160 7.50 4.98 1.16
N TYR A 161 7.09 3.80 1.65
CA TYR A 161 7.51 3.29 2.97
C TYR A 161 9.04 3.27 3.19
N ASN A 162 9.84 3.18 2.12
CA ASN A 162 11.29 3.32 2.21
C ASN A 162 11.93 3.99 0.97
N GLN A 163 13.17 4.47 1.16
CA GLN A 163 13.93 5.18 0.13
C GLN A 163 14.23 4.30 -1.09
N ARG A 164 14.51 3.00 -0.89
CA ARG A 164 14.86 2.08 -1.97
C ARG A 164 13.70 1.91 -2.97
N LEU A 165 12.46 1.83 -2.49
CA LEU A 165 11.28 1.71 -3.33
C LEU A 165 10.97 3.04 -4.02
N ALA A 166 11.03 4.17 -3.30
CA ALA A 166 10.87 5.50 -3.88
C ALA A 166 11.84 5.74 -5.05
N ASN A 167 13.13 5.44 -4.85
CA ASN A 167 14.15 5.55 -5.90
C ASN A 167 13.83 4.69 -7.13
N ARG A 168 13.25 3.50 -6.94
CA ARG A 168 12.85 2.64 -8.05
C ARG A 168 11.72 3.26 -8.87
N PHE A 169 10.74 3.89 -8.21
CA PHE A 169 9.68 4.62 -8.92
C PHE A 169 10.25 5.80 -9.70
N SER A 170 11.11 6.59 -9.08
CA SER A 170 11.78 7.74 -9.71
C SER A 170 12.60 7.33 -10.94
N LEU A 171 13.46 6.31 -10.83
CA LEU A 171 14.25 5.80 -11.96
C LEU A 171 13.37 5.31 -13.12
N ARG A 172 12.24 4.67 -12.79
CA ARG A 172 11.29 4.21 -13.81
C ARG A 172 10.58 5.38 -14.47
N ALA A 173 10.16 6.38 -13.69
CA ALA A 173 9.57 7.61 -14.21
C ALA A 173 10.55 8.33 -15.15
N LYS A 174 11.82 8.49 -14.73
CA LYS A 174 12.89 9.08 -15.55
C LYS A 174 13.06 8.37 -16.89
N ARG A 175 13.12 7.03 -16.90
CA ARG A 175 13.25 6.24 -18.13
C ARG A 175 12.05 6.44 -19.07
N ILE A 176 10.83 6.43 -18.53
CA ILE A 176 9.60 6.62 -19.34
C ILE A 176 9.55 8.06 -19.86
N ALA A 177 9.92 9.05 -19.05
CA ALA A 177 9.96 10.45 -19.44
C ALA A 177 10.94 10.69 -20.60
N ALA A 178 12.16 10.15 -20.49
CA ALA A 178 13.15 10.20 -21.56
C ALA A 178 12.62 9.54 -22.85
N GLY A 179 12.03 8.33 -22.75
CA GLY A 179 11.43 7.64 -23.89
C GLY A 179 10.23 8.38 -24.50
N ALA A 180 9.54 9.23 -23.74
CA ALA A 180 8.47 10.09 -24.21
C ALA A 180 8.94 11.44 -24.77
N GLY A 181 10.26 11.68 -24.81
CA GLY A 181 10.89 12.88 -25.36
C GLY A 181 11.04 14.03 -24.37
N LEU A 182 10.83 13.83 -23.06
CA LEU A 182 11.17 14.82 -22.06
C LEU A 182 12.68 14.81 -21.85
N ARG A 183 13.35 15.91 -22.21
CA ARG A 183 14.78 16.06 -22.02
C ARG A 183 15.09 16.34 -20.56
N THR A 184 15.82 15.44 -19.93
CA THR A 184 16.42 15.68 -18.62
C THR A 184 17.60 16.63 -18.80
N GLY A 185 17.71 17.68 -18.00
CA GLY A 185 18.74 18.70 -18.20
C GLY A 185 20.14 18.12 -18.10
N GLU A 186 20.96 18.30 -19.14
CA GLU A 186 22.38 17.87 -19.19
C GLU A 186 23.27 18.72 -18.26
N ALA A 187 22.86 19.96 -17.94
CA ALA A 187 23.70 20.97 -17.29
C ALA A 187 23.85 20.85 -15.75
N ARG A 188 23.25 19.85 -15.10
CA ARG A 188 23.42 19.60 -13.65
C ARG A 188 23.68 18.12 -13.37
N GLU A 189 24.87 17.61 -13.72
CA GLU A 189 25.31 16.24 -13.40
C GLU A 189 25.09 15.84 -11.92
N ARG A 190 25.08 16.83 -11.01
CA ARG A 190 24.89 16.62 -9.57
C ARG A 190 23.45 16.23 -9.17
N LEU A 191 22.43 16.60 -9.95
CA LEU A 191 21.02 16.38 -9.66
C LEU A 191 20.40 15.25 -10.50
N GLN A 192 21.18 14.36 -11.12
CA GLN A 192 20.65 13.29 -11.99
C GLN A 192 20.71 11.90 -11.31
N ARG A 193 20.35 11.83 -10.03
CA ARG A 193 20.45 10.62 -9.19
C ARG A 193 19.12 9.86 -9.15
N ALA A 194 19.12 8.73 -8.43
CA ALA A 194 17.93 7.90 -8.30
C ALA A 194 16.85 8.55 -7.40
N ASP A 195 17.28 9.41 -6.49
CA ASP A 195 16.48 10.15 -5.52
C ASP A 195 16.06 11.54 -6.01
N GLU A 196 16.71 12.11 -7.03
CA GLU A 196 16.33 13.42 -7.58
C GLU A 196 16.74 13.54 -9.05
N TRP A 197 15.85 14.07 -9.91
CA TRP A 197 16.15 14.45 -11.29
C TRP A 197 15.30 15.61 -11.79
N GLU A 198 15.90 16.46 -12.62
CA GLU A 198 15.33 17.70 -13.17
C GLU A 198 15.33 17.64 -14.71
N ASN A 199 14.32 18.28 -15.32
CA ASN A 199 14.23 18.48 -16.77
C ASN A 199 14.68 19.90 -17.16
N GLU A 200 14.86 20.15 -18.46
CA GLU A 200 15.36 21.45 -18.97
C GLU A 200 14.47 22.66 -18.63
N SER A 201 13.21 22.43 -18.21
CA SER A 201 12.26 23.47 -17.79
C SER A 201 12.24 23.72 -16.28
N GLY A 202 13.15 23.11 -15.51
CA GLY A 202 13.28 23.32 -14.07
C GLY A 202 12.38 22.46 -13.18
N GLY A 203 11.42 21.74 -13.78
CA GLY A 203 10.59 20.77 -13.05
C GLY A 203 11.25 19.40 -12.96
N GLY A 204 10.80 18.56 -12.03
CA GLY A 204 11.49 17.32 -11.74
C GLY A 204 10.77 16.39 -10.79
N VAL A 205 11.46 15.31 -10.42
CA VAL A 205 11.00 14.34 -9.42
C VAL A 205 12.02 14.23 -8.31
N LYS A 206 11.54 14.31 -7.06
CA LYS A 206 12.28 13.93 -5.86
C LYS A 206 11.64 12.71 -5.21
N ALA A 207 12.43 11.69 -4.95
CA ALA A 207 12.01 10.42 -4.35
C ALA A 207 12.41 10.40 -2.88
N VAL A 208 11.47 10.03 -2.00
CA VAL A 208 11.66 10.10 -0.56
C VAL A 208 11.04 8.88 0.12
N GLY A 209 11.80 8.25 1.02
CA GLY A 209 11.29 7.23 1.92
C GLY A 209 10.70 7.85 3.20
N VAL A 210 9.75 7.17 3.85
CA VAL A 210 9.26 7.58 5.17
C VAL A 210 10.44 7.78 6.13
N GLY A 211 10.50 8.94 6.78
CA GLY A 211 11.55 9.34 7.72
C GLY A 211 12.80 9.92 7.07
N ALA A 212 12.84 10.03 5.74
CA ALA A 212 13.86 10.83 5.05
C ALA A 212 13.32 12.25 4.84
N GLY A 213 14.13 13.25 5.21
CA GLY A 213 13.77 14.66 5.07
C GLY A 213 13.80 15.13 3.61
N ILE A 214 13.01 16.15 3.32
CA ILE A 214 12.96 16.82 2.01
C ILE A 214 13.54 18.21 2.21
N THR A 215 14.81 18.44 1.87
CA THR A 215 15.42 19.78 1.97
C THR A 215 15.51 20.43 0.58
N GLY A 216 15.18 21.73 0.52
CA GLY A 216 15.40 22.59 -0.65
C GLY A 216 14.58 22.26 -1.91
N PHE A 217 13.47 21.52 -1.78
CA PHE A 217 12.63 21.12 -2.91
C PHE A 217 11.16 21.39 -2.59
N GLY A 218 10.57 22.39 -3.24
CA GLY A 218 9.13 22.67 -3.18
C GLY A 218 8.36 21.75 -4.12
N ALA A 219 7.15 21.32 -3.74
CA ALA A 219 6.35 20.35 -4.47
C ALA A 219 5.00 20.92 -4.91
N ASP A 220 4.77 20.95 -6.23
CA ASP A 220 3.44 21.21 -6.82
C ASP A 220 2.53 19.98 -6.72
N LEU A 221 3.14 18.79 -6.70
CA LEU A 221 2.44 17.51 -6.59
C LEU A 221 3.21 16.55 -5.70
N VAL A 222 2.57 16.06 -4.65
CA VAL A 222 3.07 14.95 -3.83
C VAL A 222 2.27 13.69 -4.15
N ILE A 223 2.95 12.58 -4.40
CA ILE A 223 2.34 11.25 -4.52
C ILE A 223 2.96 10.34 -3.47
N ILE A 224 2.18 9.94 -2.47
CA ILE A 224 2.59 9.00 -1.42
C ILE A 224 2.03 7.62 -1.78
N ASP A 225 2.90 6.65 -2.05
CA ASP A 225 2.56 5.28 -2.44
C ASP A 225 2.95 4.26 -1.38
N ASP A 226 1.92 3.64 -0.77
CA ASP A 226 2.04 2.62 0.27
C ASP A 226 3.10 3.01 1.34
N PRO A 227 2.80 3.95 2.26
CA PRO A 227 3.76 4.40 3.29
C PRO A 227 4.01 3.35 4.39
N VAL A 228 3.34 2.20 4.33
CA VAL A 228 3.45 1.08 5.28
C VAL A 228 3.88 -0.19 4.53
N LYS A 229 4.92 -0.87 5.02
CA LYS A 229 5.48 -2.07 4.37
C LYS A 229 4.77 -3.37 4.73
N SER A 230 4.39 -3.52 6.00
CA SER A 230 3.96 -4.80 6.57
C SER A 230 2.91 -4.61 7.66
N ARG A 231 2.27 -5.72 8.04
CA ARG A 231 1.35 -5.78 9.18
C ARG A 231 2.02 -5.27 10.45
N GLU A 232 3.20 -5.79 10.77
CA GLU A 232 3.98 -5.39 11.95
C GLU A 232 4.25 -3.88 12.01
N GLU A 233 4.65 -3.28 10.88
CA GLU A 233 4.85 -1.82 10.83
C GLU A 233 3.53 -1.07 11.04
N ALA A 234 2.41 -1.59 10.50
CA ALA A 234 1.09 -0.99 10.65
C ALA A 234 0.58 -1.04 12.10
N GLU A 235 0.81 -2.15 12.80
CA GLU A 235 0.34 -2.37 14.19
C GLU A 235 1.22 -1.62 15.22
N SER A 236 2.47 -1.30 14.87
CA SER A 236 3.37 -0.51 15.70
C SER A 236 2.96 0.96 15.79
N ALA A 237 2.50 1.39 16.97
CA ALA A 237 2.13 2.79 17.23
C ALA A 237 3.29 3.77 16.95
N ASN A 238 4.52 3.40 17.31
CA ASN A 238 5.70 4.22 17.05
C ASN A 238 5.95 4.41 15.54
N ASN A 239 5.76 3.36 14.73
CA ASN A 239 5.87 3.50 13.28
C ASN A 239 4.73 4.33 12.68
N ARG A 240 3.50 4.21 13.20
CA ARG A 240 2.39 5.08 12.78
C ARG A 240 2.67 6.55 13.09
N GLU A 241 3.25 6.84 14.25
CA GLU A 241 3.68 8.20 14.61
C GLU A 241 4.79 8.69 13.68
N ARG A 242 5.82 7.88 13.45
CA ARG A 242 6.90 8.19 12.51
C ARG A 242 6.40 8.52 11.10
N ILE A 243 5.40 7.80 10.59
CA ILE A 243 4.77 8.07 9.28
C ILE A 243 3.99 9.39 9.31
N TRP A 244 3.30 9.65 10.41
CA TRP A 244 2.50 10.84 10.60
C TRP A 244 3.34 12.11 10.71
N ASP A 245 4.41 12.07 11.51
CA ASP A 245 5.37 13.17 11.67
C ASP A 245 6.04 13.45 10.32
N TRP A 246 6.49 12.42 9.61
CA TRP A 246 7.04 12.57 8.26
C TRP A 246 6.04 13.23 7.30
N TYR A 247 4.76 12.90 7.37
CA TYR A 247 3.74 13.56 6.55
C TYR A 247 3.53 15.03 6.94
N ASN A 248 3.36 15.34 8.22
CA ASN A 248 3.06 16.71 8.65
C ASN A 248 4.30 17.62 8.55
N ASP A 249 5.45 17.14 9.00
CA ASP A 249 6.61 17.99 9.25
C ASP A 249 7.56 18.03 8.05
N ASP A 250 7.68 16.94 7.28
CA ASP A 250 8.53 16.91 6.09
C ASP A 250 7.75 17.15 4.79
N ILE A 251 6.62 16.47 4.60
CA ILE A 251 5.87 16.54 3.33
C ILE A 251 5.06 17.85 3.24
N CYS A 252 4.21 18.13 4.24
CA CYS A 252 3.31 19.29 4.16
C CYS A 252 4.05 20.63 4.18
N THR A 253 5.20 20.71 4.86
CA THR A 253 6.03 21.93 4.91
C THR A 253 6.79 22.21 3.60
N ARG A 254 6.68 21.32 2.61
CA ARG A 254 7.30 21.46 1.27
C ARG A 254 6.27 21.56 0.16
N LEU A 255 4.99 21.46 0.49
CA LEU A 255 3.92 21.61 -0.47
C LEU A 255 3.80 23.10 -0.84
N GLU A 256 3.88 23.40 -2.14
CA GLU A 256 3.69 24.76 -2.64
C GLU A 256 2.24 25.23 -2.43
N PRO A 257 1.99 26.55 -2.40
CA PRO A 257 0.64 27.08 -2.47
C PRO A 257 -0.09 26.48 -3.68
N GLU A 258 -1.33 26.04 -3.50
CA GLU A 258 -2.12 25.30 -4.50
C GLU A 258 -1.64 23.89 -4.85
N GLY A 259 -0.56 23.41 -4.24
CA GLY A 259 -0.02 22.07 -4.43
C GLY A 259 -1.02 20.96 -4.08
N ALA A 260 -0.96 19.86 -4.85
CA ALA A 260 -1.83 18.71 -4.67
C ALA A 260 -1.12 17.55 -3.98
N VAL A 261 -1.86 16.78 -3.17
CA VAL A 261 -1.39 15.55 -2.54
C VAL A 261 -2.28 14.40 -2.96
N ILE A 262 -1.64 13.33 -3.45
CA ILE A 262 -2.27 12.06 -3.77
C ILE A 262 -1.71 11.02 -2.80
N VAL A 263 -2.55 10.43 -1.97
CA VAL A 263 -2.21 9.26 -1.15
C VAL A 263 -2.81 8.04 -1.83
N ILE A 264 -1.95 7.14 -2.30
CA ILE A 264 -2.36 5.86 -2.88
C ILE A 264 -1.85 4.72 -2.01
N GLN A 265 -2.75 3.93 -1.43
CA GLN A 265 -2.32 2.85 -0.54
C GLN A 265 -3.29 1.68 -0.48
N THR A 266 -2.78 0.52 -0.07
CA THR A 266 -3.59 -0.53 0.52
C THR A 266 -3.81 -0.18 2.00
N ARG A 267 -5.05 -0.19 2.49
CA ARG A 267 -5.30 0.06 3.92
C ARG A 267 -4.78 -1.09 4.78
N TRP A 268 -4.08 -0.76 5.86
CA TRP A 268 -3.57 -1.77 6.81
C TRP A 268 -4.27 -1.69 8.16
N HIS A 269 -4.44 -0.48 8.68
CA HIS A 269 -4.85 -0.24 10.05
C HIS A 269 -5.79 0.98 10.10
N VAL A 270 -6.67 1.04 11.10
CA VAL A 270 -7.64 2.15 11.25
C VAL A 270 -6.96 3.50 11.46
N ASP A 271 -5.78 3.48 12.10
CA ASP A 271 -4.92 4.63 12.41
C ASP A 271 -3.72 4.76 11.45
N ASP A 272 -3.75 4.10 10.28
CA ASP A 272 -2.75 4.37 9.24
C ASP A 272 -2.83 5.84 8.75
N LEU A 273 -1.87 6.30 7.93
CA LEU A 273 -1.81 7.69 7.46
C LEU A 273 -3.17 8.18 6.91
N ALA A 274 -3.80 7.38 6.06
CA ALA A 274 -5.12 7.70 5.52
C ALA A 274 -6.20 7.74 6.61
N GLY A 275 -6.18 6.81 7.57
CA GLY A 275 -7.05 6.82 8.73
C GLY A 275 -7.01 8.13 9.51
N ARG A 276 -5.81 8.59 9.86
CA ARG A 276 -5.61 9.89 10.57
C ARG A 276 -6.09 11.07 9.74
N LEU A 277 -5.79 11.09 8.45
CA LEU A 277 -6.23 12.16 7.55
C LEU A 277 -7.76 12.19 7.39
N LEU A 278 -8.42 11.03 7.27
CA LEU A 278 -9.88 10.93 7.26
C LEU A 278 -10.49 11.40 8.58
N GLN A 279 -9.85 11.11 9.71
CA GLN A 279 -10.28 11.62 11.02
C GLN A 279 -10.13 13.15 11.10
N ARG A 280 -9.01 13.70 10.65
CA ARG A 280 -8.82 15.16 10.57
C ARG A 280 -9.85 15.82 9.65
N MET A 281 -10.17 15.21 8.50
CA MET A 281 -11.21 15.71 7.58
C MET A 281 -12.57 15.83 8.28
N LYS A 282 -12.96 14.83 9.09
CA LYS A 282 -14.18 14.88 9.91
C LYS A 282 -14.14 16.00 10.96
N ASN A 283 -12.96 16.33 11.46
CA ASN A 283 -12.72 17.34 12.48
C ASN A 283 -12.39 18.74 11.91
N GLY A 284 -12.81 19.02 10.66
CA GLY A 284 -12.64 20.34 10.04
C GLY A 284 -11.29 20.59 9.36
N GLY A 285 -10.46 19.55 9.21
CA GLY A 285 -9.22 19.61 8.44
C GLY A 285 -9.44 19.69 6.92
N GLU A 286 -8.36 19.47 6.18
CA GLU A 286 -8.42 19.47 4.71
C GLU A 286 -9.43 18.46 4.17
N GLN A 287 -10.13 18.85 3.11
CA GLN A 287 -11.17 18.03 2.49
C GLN A 287 -10.57 17.13 1.42
N TRP A 288 -10.71 15.82 1.61
CA TRP A 288 -10.17 14.79 0.73
C TRP A 288 -11.27 14.21 -0.17
N GLU A 289 -10.99 14.11 -1.46
CA GLU A 289 -11.73 13.21 -2.35
C GLU A 289 -11.19 11.79 -2.16
N VAL A 290 -12.08 10.81 -1.93
CA VAL A 290 -11.69 9.44 -1.55
C VAL A 290 -12.27 8.44 -2.55
N ILE A 291 -11.38 7.66 -3.17
CA ILE A 291 -11.73 6.51 -3.99
C ILE A 291 -11.34 5.25 -3.22
N SER A 292 -12.32 4.50 -2.71
CA SER A 292 -12.07 3.26 -1.97
C SER A 292 -12.64 2.07 -2.72
N LEU A 293 -11.79 1.24 -3.36
CA LEU A 293 -12.24 0.16 -4.24
C LEU A 293 -12.01 -1.21 -3.61
N PRO A 294 -13.06 -1.94 -3.20
CA PRO A 294 -12.92 -3.27 -2.62
C PRO A 294 -12.62 -4.34 -3.68
N ALA A 295 -11.88 -5.38 -3.31
CA ALA A 295 -11.51 -6.45 -4.23
C ALA A 295 -12.74 -7.27 -4.67
N LEU A 296 -13.63 -7.60 -3.74
CA LEU A 296 -14.96 -8.14 -3.99
C LEU A 296 -15.97 -7.01 -3.79
N ALA A 297 -16.87 -6.83 -4.75
CA ALA A 297 -17.93 -5.84 -4.65
C ALA A 297 -18.86 -6.13 -3.45
N GLU A 298 -19.30 -5.08 -2.79
CA GLU A 298 -20.23 -5.12 -1.67
C GLU A 298 -21.49 -4.32 -2.03
N ASP A 299 -22.44 -4.25 -1.11
CA ASP A 299 -23.56 -3.32 -1.23
C ASP A 299 -23.02 -1.88 -1.42
N HIS A 300 -23.65 -1.13 -2.32
CA HIS A 300 -23.22 0.20 -2.74
C HIS A 300 -21.78 0.29 -3.32
N ASP A 301 -21.37 -0.69 -4.14
CA ASP A 301 -20.06 -0.67 -4.81
C ASP A 301 -19.76 0.67 -5.53
N PRO A 302 -18.59 1.31 -5.31
CA PRO A 302 -18.27 2.64 -5.86
C PRO A 302 -18.30 2.72 -7.38
N ILE A 303 -18.15 1.60 -8.08
CA ILE A 303 -18.21 1.54 -9.54
C ILE A 303 -19.40 0.70 -10.04
N GLY A 304 -20.39 0.44 -9.18
CA GLY A 304 -21.63 -0.25 -9.52
C GLY A 304 -21.44 -1.67 -10.04
N ARG A 305 -20.54 -2.44 -9.42
CA ARG A 305 -20.46 -3.90 -9.65
C ARG A 305 -21.56 -4.63 -8.87
N PRO A 306 -22.08 -5.75 -9.39
CA PRO A 306 -22.88 -6.70 -8.62
C PRO A 306 -22.13 -7.22 -7.38
N GLU A 307 -22.83 -7.47 -6.28
CA GLU A 307 -22.23 -8.00 -5.05
C GLU A 307 -21.44 -9.29 -5.32
N GLY A 308 -20.24 -9.39 -4.75
CA GLY A 308 -19.34 -10.52 -4.90
C GLY A 308 -18.50 -10.53 -6.19
N ASP A 309 -18.69 -9.58 -7.12
CA ASP A 309 -17.87 -9.49 -8.32
C ASP A 309 -16.46 -8.95 -8.03
N ALA A 310 -15.46 -9.56 -8.68
CA ALA A 310 -14.08 -9.16 -8.53
C ALA A 310 -13.79 -7.81 -9.22
N LEU A 311 -12.91 -7.00 -8.62
CA LEU A 311 -12.51 -5.68 -9.15
C LEU A 311 -11.81 -5.78 -10.51
N TRP A 312 -11.05 -6.86 -10.69
CA TRP A 312 -10.36 -7.16 -11.94
C TRP A 312 -10.44 -8.67 -12.25
N PRO A 313 -11.58 -9.16 -12.77
CA PRO A 313 -11.85 -10.60 -12.94
C PRO A 313 -10.81 -11.32 -13.81
N LYS A 314 -10.30 -10.64 -14.85
CA LYS A 314 -9.24 -11.18 -15.74
C LYS A 314 -7.91 -11.42 -15.02
N ARG A 315 -7.69 -10.82 -13.85
CA ARG A 315 -6.46 -10.94 -13.06
C ARG A 315 -6.66 -11.76 -11.79
N PHE A 316 -7.76 -11.49 -11.08
CA PHE A 316 -8.17 -12.21 -9.88
C PHE A 316 -9.66 -12.51 -10.00
N THR A 317 -10.02 -13.78 -10.10
CA THR A 317 -11.43 -14.19 -10.09
C THR A 317 -12.00 -14.06 -8.68
N ALA A 318 -13.34 -13.94 -8.57
CA ALA A 318 -14.00 -13.90 -7.27
C ALA A 318 -13.68 -15.17 -6.42
N LYS A 319 -13.57 -16.34 -7.07
CA LYS A 319 -13.16 -17.58 -6.42
C LYS A 319 -11.76 -17.48 -5.80
N GLN A 320 -10.77 -17.00 -6.55
CA GLN A 320 -9.40 -16.83 -6.06
C GLN A 320 -9.32 -15.82 -4.90
N LEU A 321 -10.14 -14.77 -4.93
CA LEU A 321 -10.23 -13.81 -3.84
C LEU A 321 -10.83 -14.42 -2.58
N ARG A 322 -11.87 -15.25 -2.69
CA ARG A 322 -12.45 -15.99 -1.55
C ARG A 322 -11.46 -17.01 -0.96
N GLU A 323 -10.75 -17.75 -1.82
CA GLU A 323 -9.68 -18.66 -1.36
C GLU A 323 -8.60 -17.90 -0.58
N LYS A 324 -8.25 -16.70 -1.05
CA LYS A 324 -7.31 -15.83 -0.37
C LYS A 324 -7.85 -15.27 0.94
N GLN A 325 -9.13 -14.94 1.02
CA GLN A 325 -9.79 -14.53 2.27
C GLN A 325 -9.65 -15.62 3.34
N VAL A 326 -9.94 -16.87 2.99
CA VAL A 326 -9.76 -18.02 3.88
C VAL A 326 -8.29 -18.20 4.29
N GLN A 327 -7.36 -18.04 3.36
CA GLN A 327 -5.93 -18.20 3.66
C GLN A 327 -5.37 -17.12 4.60
N MET A 328 -5.77 -15.86 4.38
CA MET A 328 -5.24 -14.71 5.11
C MET A 328 -6.00 -14.41 6.40
N GLY A 329 -7.23 -14.91 6.54
CA GLY A 329 -8.16 -14.53 7.61
C GLY A 329 -8.87 -13.21 7.32
N SER A 330 -10.07 -13.08 7.88
CA SER A 330 -10.96 -11.93 7.59
C SER A 330 -10.33 -10.61 8.00
N TYR A 331 -9.69 -10.51 9.17
CA TYR A 331 -9.04 -9.26 9.60
C TYR A 331 -8.09 -8.66 8.54
N SER A 332 -7.20 -9.50 7.99
CA SER A 332 -6.25 -9.04 6.97
C SER A 332 -6.90 -8.84 5.61
N PHE A 333 -7.92 -9.64 5.25
CA PHE A 333 -8.63 -9.49 3.99
C PHE A 333 -9.50 -8.22 3.96
N GLU A 334 -10.22 -7.92 5.04
CA GLU A 334 -11.04 -6.71 5.17
C GLU A 334 -10.19 -5.45 5.02
N ALA A 335 -9.05 -5.39 5.73
CA ALA A 335 -8.11 -4.29 5.58
C ALA A 335 -7.54 -4.21 4.15
N LEU A 336 -6.88 -5.27 3.69
CA LEU A 336 -6.03 -5.20 2.50
C LEU A 336 -6.79 -5.33 1.19
N TYR A 337 -7.90 -6.04 1.16
CA TYR A 337 -8.65 -6.32 -0.06
C TYR A 337 -9.96 -5.55 -0.09
N GLN A 338 -10.70 -5.46 1.00
CA GLN A 338 -11.93 -4.66 1.06
C GLN A 338 -11.68 -3.16 1.37
N GLN A 339 -10.43 -2.78 1.71
CA GLN A 339 -10.05 -1.41 2.09
C GLN A 339 -10.73 -0.89 3.37
N ARG A 340 -11.19 -1.82 4.22
CA ARG A 340 -11.91 -1.55 5.47
C ARG A 340 -11.14 -2.17 6.64
N PRO A 341 -10.07 -1.52 7.12
CA PRO A 341 -9.42 -1.98 8.34
C PRO A 341 -10.40 -1.87 9.50
N VAL A 342 -10.39 -2.87 10.38
CA VAL A 342 -11.15 -2.87 11.63
C VAL A 342 -10.18 -2.65 12.80
N PRO A 343 -10.63 -2.08 13.93
CA PRO A 343 -9.82 -1.99 15.14
C PRO A 343 -9.36 -3.38 15.59
N ARG A 344 -8.34 -3.41 16.44
CA ARG A 344 -7.79 -4.64 17.02
C ARG A 344 -8.83 -5.44 17.81
N ASP A 345 -9.72 -4.75 18.53
CA ASP A 345 -10.90 -5.31 19.22
C ASP A 345 -11.87 -6.00 18.22
N GLY A 346 -11.87 -5.59 16.95
CA GLY A 346 -12.63 -6.28 15.91
C GLY A 346 -12.03 -7.62 15.48
N ALA A 347 -10.80 -7.93 15.91
CA ALA A 347 -10.01 -9.08 15.50
C ALA A 347 -9.97 -10.21 16.54
N HIS A 348 -10.93 -10.29 17.46
CA HIS A 348 -10.98 -11.37 18.45
C HIS A 348 -11.18 -12.77 17.81
N PHE A 349 -10.64 -13.80 18.46
CA PHE A 349 -11.06 -15.17 18.15
C PHE A 349 -12.53 -15.35 18.52
N LYS A 350 -13.28 -16.06 17.69
CA LYS A 350 -14.69 -16.38 17.98
C LYS A 350 -14.80 -17.79 18.53
N ARG A 351 -15.48 -17.96 19.66
CA ARG A 351 -15.73 -19.28 20.26
C ARG A 351 -16.41 -20.25 19.28
N SER A 352 -17.27 -19.72 18.41
CA SER A 352 -17.95 -20.48 17.34
C SER A 352 -16.99 -21.13 16.33
N TRP A 353 -15.77 -20.62 16.15
CA TRP A 353 -14.76 -21.23 15.27
C TRP A 353 -14.26 -22.58 15.78
N PHE A 354 -14.38 -22.83 17.09
CA PHE A 354 -13.95 -24.06 17.75
C PHE A 354 -15.12 -25.00 18.07
N ALA A 355 -16.36 -24.63 17.73
CA ALA A 355 -17.53 -25.47 17.92
C ALA A 355 -17.38 -26.78 17.11
N GLY A 356 -17.47 -27.92 17.80
CA GLY A 356 -17.24 -29.24 17.18
C GLY A 356 -15.78 -29.52 16.78
N LYS A 357 -14.81 -28.75 17.28
CA LYS A 357 -13.37 -28.92 17.01
C LYS A 357 -12.57 -29.45 18.20
N VAL A 358 -13.26 -29.90 19.24
CA VAL A 358 -12.63 -30.62 20.36
C VAL A 358 -12.64 -32.12 20.04
N ILE A 359 -11.47 -32.72 19.99
CA ILE A 359 -11.26 -34.13 19.64
C ILE A 359 -10.64 -34.88 20.83
N ASP A 360 -10.86 -36.18 20.92
CA ASP A 360 -10.30 -36.98 22.03
C ASP A 360 -8.81 -37.25 21.82
N ASP A 361 -8.41 -37.58 20.58
CA ASP A 361 -7.02 -37.88 20.24
C ASP A 361 -6.61 -37.23 18.92
N ALA A 362 -5.36 -36.73 18.88
CA ALA A 362 -4.74 -36.26 17.64
C ALA A 362 -4.25 -37.46 16.79
N PRO A 363 -4.19 -37.32 15.45
CA PRO A 363 -3.64 -38.34 14.57
C PRO A 363 -2.22 -38.79 14.97
N ARG A 364 -1.94 -40.09 14.82
CA ARG A 364 -0.59 -40.64 15.04
C ARG A 364 0.39 -40.14 13.96
N GLY A 365 1.68 -40.12 14.30
CA GLY A 365 2.75 -39.77 13.35
C GLY A 365 2.95 -38.26 13.13
N LEU A 366 2.22 -37.40 13.85
CA LEU A 366 2.45 -35.96 13.80
C LEU A 366 3.78 -35.58 14.47
N ARG A 367 4.45 -34.58 13.88
CA ARG A 367 5.61 -33.93 14.48
C ARG A 367 5.12 -32.79 15.38
N TRP A 368 5.51 -32.83 16.65
CA TRP A 368 5.06 -31.88 17.65
C TRP A 368 6.10 -30.80 17.94
N PHE A 369 5.60 -29.64 18.35
CA PHE A 369 6.37 -28.48 18.77
C PHE A 369 5.75 -27.95 20.03
N ARG A 370 6.54 -27.66 21.05
CA ARG A 370 6.05 -27.06 22.29
C ARG A 370 6.64 -25.68 22.47
N GLY A 371 5.78 -24.69 22.64
CA GLY A 371 6.19 -23.34 22.99
C GLY A 371 6.15 -23.13 24.49
N TYR A 372 7.12 -22.38 25.01
CA TYR A 372 7.16 -21.91 26.39
C TYR A 372 7.24 -20.40 26.39
N ASP A 373 6.19 -19.77 26.92
CA ASP A 373 6.20 -18.37 27.29
C ASP A 373 6.57 -18.27 28.77
N LEU A 374 7.77 -17.75 29.01
CA LEU A 374 8.36 -17.65 30.34
C LEU A 374 8.20 -16.22 30.84
N ALA A 375 7.21 -16.06 31.70
CA ALA A 375 7.15 -14.99 32.68
C ALA A 375 8.44 -14.95 33.54
N VAL A 376 9.33 -14.00 33.28
CA VAL A 376 10.46 -13.69 34.17
C VAL A 376 10.26 -12.30 34.74
N SER A 377 9.67 -12.23 35.94
CA SER A 377 9.49 -11.01 36.70
C SER A 377 10.26 -11.12 38.02
N THR A 378 10.93 -10.04 38.42
CA THR A 378 11.56 -9.89 39.75
C THR A 378 10.58 -9.38 40.81
N ARG A 379 9.30 -9.18 40.46
CA ARG A 379 8.25 -8.71 41.38
C ARG A 379 7.57 -9.90 42.07
N THR A 380 7.11 -9.68 43.29
CA THR A 380 6.40 -10.65 44.17
C THR A 380 5.07 -11.18 43.61
N SER A 381 4.56 -10.63 42.49
CA SER A 381 3.51 -11.24 41.68
C SER A 381 4.14 -11.87 40.43
N ALA A 382 4.48 -13.15 40.49
CA ALA A 382 4.99 -13.86 39.31
C ALA A 382 3.95 -13.83 38.18
N ASP A 383 4.36 -13.44 36.97
CA ASP A 383 3.54 -13.56 35.76
C ASP A 383 3.31 -15.05 35.43
N TYR A 384 2.32 -15.36 34.59
CA TYR A 384 1.97 -16.75 34.31
C TYR A 384 2.99 -17.40 33.37
N THR A 385 3.47 -18.59 33.73
CA THR A 385 4.17 -19.47 32.78
C THR A 385 3.12 -20.22 31.98
N ALA A 386 3.18 -20.10 30.64
CA ALA A 386 2.30 -20.82 29.74
C ALA A 386 3.11 -21.75 28.81
N SER A 387 2.57 -22.94 28.55
CA SER A 387 3.15 -23.87 27.59
C SER A 387 2.11 -24.67 26.86
N PHE A 388 2.26 -24.76 25.54
CA PHE A 388 1.34 -25.48 24.67
C PHE A 388 2.09 -26.33 23.67
N ARG A 389 1.57 -27.55 23.44
CA ARG A 389 2.09 -28.48 22.45
C ARG A 389 1.22 -28.44 21.21
N VAL A 390 1.84 -28.21 20.06
CA VAL A 390 1.16 -27.95 18.80
C VAL A 390 1.77 -28.82 17.70
N ALA A 391 0.93 -29.34 16.82
CA ALA A 391 1.35 -30.02 15.60
C ALA A 391 0.53 -29.53 14.41
N MET A 392 1.03 -29.75 13.19
CA MET A 392 0.31 -29.47 11.97
C MET A 392 0.43 -30.66 11.01
N ASP A 393 -0.71 -31.08 10.43
CA ASP A 393 -0.71 -32.14 9.41
C ASP A 393 -0.42 -31.60 8.00
N THR A 394 -0.32 -32.51 7.03
CA THR A 394 -0.09 -32.18 5.61
C THR A 394 -1.26 -31.45 4.94
N LYS A 395 -2.46 -31.48 5.55
CA LYS A 395 -3.66 -30.76 5.09
C LYS A 395 -3.77 -29.35 5.69
N GLY A 396 -2.83 -29.00 6.56
CA GLY A 396 -2.75 -27.70 7.24
C GLY A 396 -3.70 -27.57 8.45
N ASN A 397 -4.19 -28.68 8.99
CA ASN A 397 -4.89 -28.67 10.28
C ASN A 397 -3.88 -28.54 11.40
N ILE A 398 -4.15 -27.64 12.34
CA ILE A 398 -3.37 -27.44 13.56
C ILE A 398 -4.06 -28.22 14.68
N TYR A 399 -3.27 -28.98 15.43
CA TYR A 399 -3.70 -29.72 16.61
C TYR A 399 -3.01 -29.11 17.81
N ILE A 400 -3.79 -28.62 18.77
CA ILE A 400 -3.30 -28.08 20.05
C ILE A 400 -3.59 -29.10 21.13
N ALA A 401 -2.55 -29.53 21.84
CA ALA A 401 -2.59 -30.52 22.91
C ALA A 401 -1.81 -30.04 24.14
N ASP A 402 -2.14 -30.62 25.30
CA ASP A 402 -1.46 -30.44 26.58
C ASP A 402 -1.07 -28.98 26.89
N GLY A 403 -2.10 -28.16 27.18
CA GLY A 403 -1.97 -26.79 27.66
C GLY A 403 -1.64 -26.74 29.14
N PHE A 404 -0.66 -25.91 29.49
CA PHE A 404 -0.24 -25.62 30.86
C PHE A 404 -0.23 -24.12 31.10
N ARG A 405 -0.78 -23.69 32.22
CA ARG A 405 -0.73 -22.31 32.70
C ARG A 405 -0.71 -22.27 34.22
N LYS A 406 0.39 -21.82 34.82
CA LYS A 406 0.51 -21.61 36.28
C LYS A 406 1.49 -20.48 36.60
N ARG A 407 1.32 -19.85 37.77
CA ARG A 407 2.34 -18.97 38.36
C ARG A 407 3.29 -19.86 39.15
N ILE A 408 4.50 -20.03 38.64
CA ILE A 408 5.53 -20.88 39.22
C ILE A 408 6.88 -20.16 39.18
N GLU A 409 7.72 -20.42 40.18
CA GLU A 409 9.04 -19.80 40.27
C GLU A 409 10.06 -20.53 39.38
N PHE A 410 11.21 -19.89 39.18
CA PHE A 410 12.27 -20.39 38.31
C PHE A 410 12.67 -21.86 38.55
N PRO A 411 12.87 -22.36 39.79
CA PRO A 411 13.22 -23.77 40.03
C PRO A 411 12.12 -24.74 39.57
N GLU A 412 10.85 -24.35 39.74
CA GLU A 412 9.69 -25.13 39.31
C GLU A 412 9.52 -25.11 37.80
N GLN A 413 9.71 -23.93 37.16
CA GLN A 413 9.73 -23.80 35.70
C GLN A 413 10.78 -24.73 35.08
N ARG A 414 12.00 -24.73 35.64
CA ARG A 414 13.09 -25.60 35.22
C ARG A 414 12.70 -27.07 35.32
N ARG A 415 12.16 -27.50 36.46
CA ARG A 415 11.72 -28.87 36.67
C ARG A 415 10.65 -29.29 35.65
N TYR A 416 9.62 -28.46 35.48
CA TYR A 416 8.53 -28.69 34.55
C TYR A 416 9.04 -28.88 33.10
N ILE A 417 9.94 -28.01 32.66
CA ILE A 417 10.49 -28.06 31.29
C ILE A 417 11.34 -29.31 31.07
N ILE A 418 12.18 -29.67 32.04
CA ILE A 418 13.00 -30.89 31.97
C ILE A 418 12.12 -32.13 31.90
N GLU A 419 11.07 -32.21 32.73
CA GLU A 419 10.12 -33.33 32.73
C GLU A 419 9.43 -33.46 31.35
N ARG A 420 8.90 -32.36 30.81
CA ARG A 420 8.28 -32.34 29.47
C ARG A 420 9.25 -32.74 28.36
N ILE A 421 10.49 -32.21 28.34
CA ILE A 421 11.49 -32.56 27.32
C ILE A 421 11.84 -34.06 27.37
N ARG A 422 11.86 -34.67 28.57
CA ARG A 422 12.18 -36.09 28.74
C ARG A 422 11.04 -37.00 28.30
N GLU A 423 9.80 -36.63 28.64
CA GLU A 423 8.60 -37.41 28.35
C GLU A 423 8.18 -37.28 26.88
N GLU A 424 8.32 -36.10 26.29
CA GLU A 424 7.84 -35.77 24.95
C GLU A 424 8.91 -35.98 23.86
N ARG A 425 9.40 -37.21 23.72
CA ARG A 425 10.55 -37.52 22.84
C ARG A 425 10.37 -37.13 21.36
N ASN A 426 9.13 -37.01 20.87
CA ASN A 426 8.80 -36.61 19.50
C ASN A 426 8.42 -35.13 19.35
N THR A 427 8.73 -34.30 20.36
CA THR A 427 8.45 -32.86 20.37
C THR A 427 9.74 -32.05 20.24
N THR A 428 9.70 -30.98 19.45
CA THR A 428 10.73 -29.95 19.47
C THR A 428 10.30 -28.85 20.44
N HIS A 429 11.13 -28.51 21.41
CA HIS A 429 10.81 -27.54 22.46
C HIS A 429 11.41 -26.16 22.14
N GLY A 430 10.60 -25.11 22.23
CA GLY A 430 10.99 -23.74 21.92
C GLY A 430 10.77 -22.85 23.13
N ILE A 431 11.84 -22.23 23.60
CA ILE A 431 11.80 -21.33 24.75
C ILE A 431 12.08 -19.92 24.26
N GLU A 432 11.23 -18.96 24.61
CA GLU A 432 11.43 -17.57 24.23
C GLU A 432 12.74 -17.02 24.81
N SER A 433 13.53 -16.41 23.93
CA SER A 433 14.86 -15.87 24.19
C SER A 433 14.76 -14.38 24.57
N ALA A 434 13.94 -14.06 25.57
CA ALA A 434 14.00 -12.75 26.23
C ALA A 434 15.33 -12.63 27.03
N LEU A 435 15.69 -11.43 27.52
CA LEU A 435 16.95 -11.15 28.22
C LEU A 435 17.37 -12.24 29.24
N HIS A 436 16.42 -12.80 30.00
CA HIS A 436 16.66 -13.89 30.95
C HIS A 436 16.50 -15.31 30.36
N GLY A 437 15.75 -15.47 29.26
CA GLY A 437 15.53 -16.76 28.57
C GLY A 437 16.80 -17.36 27.99
N LYS A 438 17.79 -16.54 27.58
CA LYS A 438 19.11 -17.02 27.14
C LYS A 438 19.87 -17.74 28.25
N ALA A 439 19.89 -17.15 29.45
CA ALA A 439 20.55 -17.76 30.61
C ALA A 439 19.84 -19.07 31.00
N PHE A 440 18.51 -19.09 30.94
CA PHE A 440 17.72 -20.28 31.20
C PHE A 440 18.01 -21.41 30.20
N VAL A 441 18.06 -21.11 28.90
CA VAL A 441 18.42 -22.12 27.89
C VAL A 441 19.87 -22.60 28.09
N GLN A 442 20.82 -21.72 28.42
CA GLN A 442 22.19 -22.12 28.72
C GLN A 442 22.27 -23.06 29.94
N ASP A 443 21.49 -22.79 30.98
CA ASP A 443 21.38 -23.66 32.15
C ASP A 443 20.81 -25.05 31.78
N LEU A 444 19.75 -25.09 30.95
CA LEU A 444 19.19 -26.35 30.45
C LEU A 444 20.18 -27.12 29.56
N MET A 445 20.99 -26.42 28.75
CA MET A 445 22.04 -27.05 27.92
C MET A 445 23.16 -27.70 28.73
N ARG A 446 23.34 -27.30 30.00
CA ARG A 446 24.31 -27.90 30.92
C ARG A 446 23.74 -29.07 31.71
N ASP A 447 22.42 -29.34 31.61
CA ASP A 447 21.79 -30.45 32.33
C ASP A 447 22.01 -31.77 31.61
N GLU A 448 22.72 -32.70 32.25
CA GLU A 448 23.04 -34.02 31.69
C GLU A 448 21.80 -34.84 31.31
N ARG A 449 20.64 -34.57 31.92
CA ARG A 449 19.38 -35.26 31.61
C ARG A 449 18.81 -34.87 30.25
N LEU A 450 19.29 -33.78 29.66
CA LEU A 450 18.83 -33.22 28.40
C LEU A 450 19.77 -33.48 27.22
N VAL A 451 20.84 -34.26 27.41
CA VAL A 451 21.74 -34.66 26.31
C VAL A 451 20.94 -35.38 25.21
N ASN A 452 21.19 -35.02 23.95
CA ASN A 452 20.49 -35.52 22.76
C ASN A 452 18.97 -35.25 22.74
N ARG A 453 18.50 -34.19 23.42
CA ARG A 453 17.09 -33.75 23.36
C ARG A 453 16.91 -32.54 22.44
N ASN A 454 15.72 -32.43 21.86
CA ASN A 454 15.38 -31.41 20.87
C ASN A 454 14.76 -30.17 21.53
N PHE A 455 15.59 -29.21 21.93
CA PHE A 455 15.11 -27.90 22.38
C PHE A 455 15.96 -26.76 21.82
N LYS A 456 15.37 -25.56 21.69
CA LYS A 456 16.04 -24.36 21.15
C LYS A 456 15.53 -23.07 21.79
N ALA A 457 16.42 -22.08 21.89
CA ALA A 457 16.04 -20.70 22.14
C ALA A 457 15.39 -20.10 20.89
N ILE A 458 14.33 -19.32 21.06
CA ILE A 458 13.62 -18.64 19.98
C ILE A 458 13.65 -17.14 20.23
N THR A 459 14.32 -16.41 19.35
CA THR A 459 14.19 -14.96 19.32
C THR A 459 12.87 -14.59 18.68
N VAL A 460 12.13 -13.75 19.37
CA VAL A 460 10.81 -13.29 18.96
C VAL A 460 10.94 -11.81 18.58
N ASP A 461 10.93 -11.51 17.28
CA ASP A 461 11.16 -10.16 16.77
C ASP A 461 9.84 -9.39 16.49
N ASN A 462 8.74 -10.10 16.24
CA ASN A 462 7.44 -9.49 15.87
C ASN A 462 6.56 -9.26 17.10
N ASP A 463 5.56 -8.37 17.03
CA ASP A 463 4.56 -8.24 18.10
C ASP A 463 3.67 -9.50 18.29
N LYS A 464 3.13 -9.66 19.51
CA LYS A 464 2.29 -10.82 19.91
C LYS A 464 1.08 -11.02 19.01
N PHE A 465 0.40 -9.93 18.64
CA PHE A 465 -0.80 -9.93 17.80
C PHE A 465 -0.54 -10.49 16.41
N THR A 466 0.48 -9.98 15.74
CA THR A 466 0.86 -10.35 14.38
C THR A 466 1.23 -11.83 14.30
N ARG A 467 1.82 -12.41 15.35
CA ARG A 467 2.08 -13.86 15.43
C ARG A 467 0.78 -14.66 15.55
N ALA A 468 -0.14 -14.21 16.39
CA ALA A 468 -1.44 -14.86 16.56
C ALA A 468 -2.27 -14.87 15.27
N LEU A 469 -2.22 -13.79 14.46
CA LEU A 469 -2.91 -13.71 13.17
C LEU A 469 -2.58 -14.89 12.24
N SER A 470 -1.36 -15.43 12.32
CA SER A 470 -0.90 -16.50 11.43
C SER A 470 -1.67 -17.82 11.59
N TRP A 471 -2.16 -18.10 12.80
CA TRP A 471 -2.93 -19.31 13.08
C TRP A 471 -4.40 -18.99 13.39
N GLN A 472 -4.73 -17.74 13.72
CA GLN A 472 -6.12 -17.26 13.76
C GLN A 472 -6.85 -17.49 12.44
N SER A 473 -6.21 -17.21 11.29
CA SER A 473 -6.84 -17.46 9.98
C SER A 473 -7.20 -18.94 9.78
N ARG A 474 -6.41 -19.86 10.37
CA ARG A 474 -6.72 -21.30 10.36
C ARG A 474 -7.84 -21.64 11.34
N ALA A 475 -7.89 -21.00 12.50
CA ALA A 475 -8.99 -21.18 13.45
C ALA A 475 -10.31 -20.77 12.81
N GLU A 476 -10.34 -19.59 12.19
CA GLU A 476 -11.50 -19.08 11.44
C GLU A 476 -11.93 -20.03 10.31
N ALA A 477 -10.98 -20.63 9.60
CA ALA A 477 -11.24 -21.65 8.58
C ALA A 477 -11.66 -23.03 9.15
N GLY A 478 -11.83 -23.16 10.47
CA GLY A 478 -12.19 -24.42 11.14
C GLY A 478 -11.09 -25.49 11.11
N LYS A 479 -9.84 -25.08 10.94
CA LYS A 479 -8.65 -25.93 10.83
C LYS A 479 -7.80 -26.00 12.11
N VAL A 480 -8.27 -25.44 13.21
CA VAL A 480 -7.64 -25.62 14.53
C VAL A 480 -8.49 -26.57 15.35
N LEU A 481 -7.88 -27.66 15.80
CA LEU A 481 -8.51 -28.69 16.62
C LEU A 481 -7.83 -28.72 17.98
N LEU A 482 -8.64 -28.83 19.04
CA LEU A 482 -8.16 -28.92 20.41
C LEU A 482 -8.30 -30.36 20.88
N VAL A 483 -7.20 -30.97 21.33
CA VAL A 483 -7.26 -32.26 22.04
C VAL A 483 -7.93 -32.01 23.39
N ARG A 484 -8.85 -32.90 23.79
CA ARG A 484 -9.62 -32.75 25.02
C ARG A 484 -8.72 -32.73 26.25
N GLY A 485 -8.91 -31.74 27.11
CA GLY A 485 -8.24 -31.61 28.39
C GLY A 485 -8.89 -30.57 29.30
N PRO A 486 -8.46 -30.48 30.57
CA PRO A 486 -8.97 -29.50 31.52
C PRO A 486 -8.56 -28.05 31.17
N TRP A 487 -7.60 -27.88 30.27
CA TRP A 487 -7.08 -26.57 29.84
C TRP A 487 -7.96 -25.88 28.78
N ASN A 488 -8.86 -26.61 28.11
CA ASN A 488 -9.57 -26.12 26.92
C ASN A 488 -10.44 -24.88 27.20
N GLU A 489 -11.24 -24.88 28.27
CA GLU A 489 -12.13 -23.74 28.58
C GLU A 489 -11.34 -22.49 28.93
N GLY A 490 -10.36 -22.60 29.84
CA GLY A 490 -9.51 -21.47 30.23
C GLY A 490 -8.65 -20.92 29.08
N PHE A 491 -8.28 -21.77 28.12
CA PHE A 491 -7.62 -21.35 26.89
C PHE A 491 -8.57 -20.62 25.93
N LEU A 492 -9.78 -21.14 25.71
CA LEU A 492 -10.78 -20.53 24.84
C LEU A 492 -11.24 -19.16 25.36
N ASP A 493 -11.37 -19.01 26.68
CA ASP A 493 -11.75 -17.73 27.30
C ASP A 493 -10.66 -16.67 27.10
N GLU A 494 -9.39 -17.04 27.24
CA GLU A 494 -8.27 -16.15 26.95
C GLU A 494 -8.22 -15.79 25.46
N LEU A 495 -8.41 -16.76 24.56
CA LEU A 495 -8.43 -16.50 23.11
C LEU A 495 -9.52 -15.53 22.68
N CYS A 496 -10.73 -15.68 23.21
CA CYS A 496 -11.85 -14.81 22.86
C CYS A 496 -11.65 -13.39 23.40
N SER A 497 -10.83 -13.23 24.45
CA SER A 497 -10.47 -11.93 25.03
C SER A 497 -9.24 -11.32 24.38
N PHE A 498 -8.39 -12.12 23.71
CA PHE A 498 -7.21 -11.64 23.00
C PHE A 498 -7.64 -10.77 21.80
N PRO A 499 -7.06 -9.58 21.62
CA PRO A 499 -5.79 -9.13 22.21
C PRO A 499 -5.87 -8.29 23.48
N ASP A 500 -7.06 -7.86 23.89
CA ASP A 500 -7.23 -6.83 24.93
C ASP A 500 -7.45 -7.42 26.33
N GLY A 501 -7.47 -8.75 26.42
CA GLY A 501 -7.51 -9.50 27.67
C GLY A 501 -6.31 -9.18 28.57
N LYS A 502 -6.52 -9.32 29.89
CA LYS A 502 -5.46 -9.12 30.91
C LYS A 502 -4.27 -10.09 30.78
N HIS A 503 -4.46 -11.18 30.05
CA HIS A 503 -3.51 -12.26 29.88
C HIS A 503 -3.48 -12.66 28.41
N ASP A 504 -2.29 -12.89 27.88
CA ASP A 504 -2.04 -13.34 26.50
C ASP A 504 -1.01 -14.48 26.42
N ASP A 505 -0.56 -14.98 27.58
CA ASP A 505 0.55 -15.94 27.71
C ASP A 505 0.25 -17.27 26.97
N GLN A 506 -1.01 -17.74 27.01
CA GLN A 506 -1.39 -18.99 26.34
C GLN A 506 -1.41 -18.81 24.82
N VAL A 507 -1.91 -17.67 24.35
CA VAL A 507 -1.93 -17.32 22.93
C VAL A 507 -0.50 -17.20 22.39
N ASP A 508 0.41 -16.65 23.18
CA ASP A 508 1.83 -16.55 22.84
C ASP A 508 2.53 -17.89 22.80
N ALA A 509 2.33 -18.75 23.81
CA ALA A 509 2.91 -20.10 23.82
C ALA A 509 2.50 -20.91 22.58
N VAL A 510 1.23 -20.81 22.14
CA VAL A 510 0.76 -21.42 20.89
C VAL A 510 1.42 -20.75 19.68
N SER A 511 1.46 -19.43 19.64
CA SER A 511 2.04 -18.67 18.53
C SER A 511 3.53 -18.98 18.33
N LEU A 512 4.27 -19.16 19.42
CA LEU A 512 5.69 -19.54 19.42
C LEU A 512 5.87 -20.96 18.88
N ALA A 513 5.03 -21.91 19.30
CA ALA A 513 5.03 -23.26 18.73
C ALA A 513 4.70 -23.26 17.22
N VAL A 514 3.75 -22.42 16.78
CA VAL A 514 3.41 -22.26 15.36
C VAL A 514 4.57 -21.66 14.56
N GLN A 515 5.26 -20.67 15.10
CA GLN A 515 6.44 -20.06 14.46
C GLN A 515 7.55 -21.09 14.25
N MET A 516 7.76 -22.01 15.19
CA MET A 516 8.75 -23.10 15.05
C MET A 516 8.46 -24.01 13.86
N MET A 517 7.18 -24.24 13.55
CA MET A 517 6.77 -25.06 12.42
C MET A 517 7.12 -24.41 11.08
N ALA A 518 7.11 -23.07 11.01
CA ALA A 518 7.42 -22.32 9.79
C ALA A 518 8.93 -22.27 9.49
N GLN A 519 9.77 -22.34 10.52
CA GLN A 519 11.23 -22.37 10.37
C GLN A 519 11.70 -23.79 10.00
N ARG A 520 11.80 -24.09 8.69
CA ARG A 520 12.48 -25.32 8.22
C ARG A 520 13.92 -25.35 8.75
N PRO A 521 14.47 -26.52 9.14
CA PRO A 521 15.90 -26.64 9.36
C PRO A 521 16.61 -26.20 8.08
N LYS A 522 17.59 -25.30 8.18
CA LYS A 522 18.54 -25.10 7.08
C LYS A 522 19.17 -26.46 6.80
N GLY A 523 18.87 -27.04 5.64
CA GLY A 523 19.55 -28.25 5.20
C GLY A 523 21.03 -27.94 5.11
N THR A 524 21.83 -28.58 5.97
CA THR A 524 23.24 -28.84 5.70
C THR A 524 23.29 -29.67 4.43
N PHE A 525 23.56 -29.02 3.30
CA PHE A 525 24.15 -29.71 2.16
C PHE A 525 25.56 -30.12 2.60
N GLY A 526 25.74 -31.41 2.88
CA GLY A 526 27.07 -32.00 2.94
C GLY A 526 27.66 -31.98 1.54
N PHE A 527 28.90 -31.51 1.45
CA PHE A 527 29.80 -31.80 0.34
C PHE A 527 30.21 -33.28 0.39
#